data_AF-A0A971FB42-F1
#
_entry.id   AF-A0A971FB42-F1
#
_cell.length_a   1.000
_cell.length_b   1.000
_cell.length_c   1.000
_cell.angle_alpha   90.00
_cell.angle_beta   90.00
_cell.angle_gamma   90.00
#
_symmetry.space_group_name_H-M   'P 1'
#
loop_
_entity.id
_entity.type
_entity.pdbx_description
1 polymer ?
#
loop_
_entity_poly.entity_id
_entity_poly.type
_entity_poly.pdbx_seq_one_letter_code
_entity_poly.pdbx_strand_id
1 'polypeptide(L)'
;MSPAAPARPGRALVLWLLAAALCYAATIPAQRAADRLRPPLRDEVLYLPNEKLLTHFTAGLAPVIADLLWLRCVQYTALENRGARAFTWLEQMIFTSVSLDPRFKDVYRYGAIFLSALRSDSEAAMRLLHAGMVEVPDAWELPYEAAIIQLVNRKGAPDAEKLTAFYMGMAVATGRPPAFVAELASRFQAKQDLGGLEEGMWRRMLESDDKVMRELAERKLQEMAILRNLHAMEEWVDEYRAAKGAPPETLEALLAFKRAGALPPDPLGGRYLLGPDATPMNSTLLDADTARQLGVLRRRLEEFRNTHDAFPRSLEELTKEKGFPRVPPHPWPGREWKYDPATGTVE
;
A
#
# COMPACT_ATOMS: atom_id res chain seq x y z
N MET A 1 -84.82 -14.78 -5.07
CA MET A 1 -83.54 -14.23 -5.59
C MET A 1 -82.43 -14.73 -4.66
N SER A 2 -81.52 -15.56 -5.17
CA SER A 2 -80.45 -16.21 -4.39
C SER A 2 -79.36 -15.22 -3.94
N PRO A 3 -78.73 -15.41 -2.76
CA PRO A 3 -77.54 -14.65 -2.38
C PRO A 3 -76.29 -15.22 -3.06
N ALA A 4 -75.50 -14.36 -3.69
CA ALA A 4 -74.19 -14.71 -4.27
C ALA A 4 -73.13 -14.84 -3.16
N ALA A 5 -72.36 -15.92 -3.20
CA ALA A 5 -71.28 -16.17 -2.25
C ALA A 5 -70.05 -15.27 -2.52
N PRO A 6 -69.36 -14.74 -1.50
CA PRO A 6 -68.15 -13.94 -1.71
C PRO A 6 -66.95 -14.83 -2.09
N ALA A 7 -66.30 -14.51 -3.21
CA ALA A 7 -65.08 -15.16 -3.66
C ALA A 7 -63.93 -14.88 -2.67
N ARG A 8 -63.28 -15.93 -2.16
CA ARG A 8 -62.19 -15.84 -1.16
C ARG A 8 -60.90 -15.30 -1.81
N PRO A 9 -60.37 -14.13 -1.40
CA PRO A 9 -59.18 -13.50 -2.01
C PRO A 9 -57.83 -14.13 -1.61
N GLY A 10 -57.82 -15.20 -0.80
CA GLY A 10 -56.59 -15.75 -0.22
C GLY A 10 -55.67 -16.47 -1.20
N ARG A 11 -56.19 -17.08 -2.27
CA ARG A 11 -55.37 -17.88 -3.21
C ARG A 11 -54.49 -17.01 -4.12
N ALA A 12 -55.03 -15.89 -4.60
CA ALA A 12 -54.28 -14.97 -5.44
C ALA A 12 -53.14 -14.30 -4.65
N LEU A 13 -53.40 -13.90 -3.40
CA LEU A 13 -52.38 -13.31 -2.53
C LEU A 13 -51.24 -14.30 -2.21
N VAL A 14 -51.58 -15.55 -1.91
CA VAL A 14 -50.56 -16.60 -1.66
C VAL A 14 -49.73 -16.88 -2.91
N LEU A 15 -50.33 -16.90 -4.09
CA LEU A 15 -49.61 -17.06 -5.35
C LEU A 15 -48.66 -15.88 -5.64
N TRP A 16 -49.07 -14.65 -5.34
CA TRP A 16 -48.21 -13.46 -5.47
C TRP A 16 -47.03 -13.48 -4.49
N LEU A 17 -47.27 -13.88 -3.24
CA LEU A 17 -46.19 -14.01 -2.25
C LEU A 17 -45.21 -15.12 -2.61
N LEU A 18 -45.70 -16.25 -3.12
CA LEU A 18 -44.84 -17.34 -3.61
C LEU A 18 -44.04 -16.92 -4.85
N ALA A 19 -44.64 -16.19 -5.78
CA ALA A 19 -43.93 -15.64 -6.93
C ALA A 19 -42.85 -14.64 -6.52
N ALA A 20 -43.15 -13.73 -5.59
CA ALA A 20 -42.17 -12.78 -5.06
C ALA A 20 -41.01 -13.48 -4.32
N ALA A 21 -41.32 -14.50 -3.51
CA ALA A 21 -40.31 -15.30 -2.82
C ALA A 21 -39.44 -16.10 -3.80
N LEU A 22 -40.02 -16.63 -4.87
CA LEU A 22 -39.29 -17.35 -5.93
C LEU A 22 -38.38 -16.39 -6.71
N CYS A 23 -38.86 -15.20 -7.05
CA CYS A 23 -38.05 -14.16 -7.68
C CYS A 23 -36.89 -13.73 -6.78
N TYR A 24 -37.13 -13.53 -5.48
CA TYR A 24 -36.08 -13.21 -4.52
C TYR A 24 -35.09 -14.37 -4.32
N ALA A 25 -35.57 -15.62 -4.27
CA ALA A 25 -34.70 -16.78 -4.18
C ALA A 25 -33.83 -16.96 -5.44
N ALA A 26 -34.30 -16.51 -6.61
CA ALA A 26 -33.56 -16.54 -7.86
C ALA A 26 -32.48 -15.44 -7.98
N THR A 27 -32.57 -14.35 -7.21
CA THR A 27 -31.50 -13.33 -7.20
C THR A 27 -30.22 -13.82 -6.54
N ILE A 28 -30.30 -14.69 -5.54
CA ILE A 28 -29.15 -15.24 -4.81
C ILE A 28 -28.22 -16.08 -5.71
N PRO A 29 -28.70 -17.08 -6.48
CA PRO A 29 -27.85 -17.84 -7.40
C PRO A 29 -27.39 -16.97 -8.59
N ALA A 30 -28.21 -16.01 -9.05
CA ALA A 30 -27.81 -15.07 -10.09
C ALA A 30 -26.65 -14.16 -9.62
N GLN A 31 -26.71 -13.65 -8.39
CA GLN A 31 -25.60 -12.90 -7.77
C GLN A 31 -24.36 -13.78 -7.62
N ARG A 32 -24.51 -15.02 -7.14
CA ARG A 32 -23.36 -15.95 -7.02
C ARG A 32 -22.75 -16.34 -8.35
N ALA A 33 -23.56 -16.46 -9.40
CA ALA A 33 -23.07 -16.71 -10.75
C ALA A 33 -22.35 -15.47 -11.33
N ALA A 34 -22.90 -14.27 -11.10
CA ALA A 34 -22.26 -13.02 -11.46
C ALA A 34 -20.93 -12.81 -10.71
N ASP A 35 -20.87 -13.14 -9.42
CA ASP A 35 -19.65 -13.08 -8.61
C ASP A 35 -18.59 -14.10 -9.05
N ARG A 36 -19.02 -15.27 -9.58
CA ARG A 36 -18.11 -16.28 -10.16
C ARG A 36 -17.61 -15.90 -11.55
N LEU A 37 -18.40 -15.12 -12.30
CA LEU A 37 -18.05 -14.63 -13.63
C LEU A 37 -17.32 -13.29 -13.59
N ARG A 38 -17.25 -12.64 -12.41
CA ARG A 38 -16.49 -11.41 -12.20
C ARG A 38 -15.01 -11.69 -12.46
N PRO A 39 -14.39 -11.07 -13.48
CA PRO A 39 -12.96 -11.20 -13.70
C PRO A 39 -12.20 -10.74 -12.44
N PRO A 40 -10.97 -11.24 -12.21
CA PRO A 40 -10.12 -10.68 -11.16
C PRO A 40 -10.00 -9.17 -11.38
N LEU A 41 -10.12 -8.40 -10.28
CA LEU A 41 -10.09 -6.92 -10.25
C LEU A 41 -8.90 -6.26 -10.97
N ARG A 42 -7.91 -7.04 -11.40
CA ARG A 42 -6.73 -6.63 -12.16
C ARG A 42 -7.03 -6.13 -13.56
N ASP A 43 -8.02 -6.71 -14.25
CA ASP A 43 -8.29 -6.40 -15.67
C ASP A 43 -9.45 -5.41 -15.87
N GLU A 44 -10.23 -5.13 -14.82
CA GLU A 44 -11.43 -4.27 -14.87
C GLU A 44 -11.22 -2.83 -14.38
N VAL A 45 -9.99 -2.36 -14.13
CA VAL A 45 -9.74 -0.92 -13.87
C VAL A 45 -9.94 -0.08 -15.14
N LEU A 46 -10.43 -0.70 -16.22
CA LEU A 46 -10.81 -0.06 -17.46
C LEU A 46 -12.02 0.88 -17.25
N TYR A 47 -11.76 2.16 -17.54
CA TYR A 47 -12.68 3.30 -17.65
C TYR A 47 -13.08 4.03 -16.36
N LEU A 48 -12.11 4.73 -15.75
CA LEU A 48 -12.42 6.10 -15.32
C LEU A 48 -12.26 7.01 -16.54
N PRO A 49 -13.33 7.68 -17.01
CA PRO A 49 -13.21 8.70 -18.04
C PRO A 49 -12.17 9.75 -17.62
N ASN A 50 -11.52 10.38 -18.60
CA ASN A 50 -10.66 11.56 -18.39
C ASN A 50 -11.30 12.49 -17.34
N GLU A 51 -10.53 13.00 -16.37
CA GLU A 51 -11.02 13.78 -15.21
C GLU A 51 -12.04 14.87 -15.60
N LYS A 52 -11.83 15.49 -16.77
CA LYS A 52 -12.70 16.52 -17.36
C LYS A 52 -14.11 16.02 -17.75
N LEU A 53 -14.23 14.75 -18.13
CA LEU A 53 -15.52 14.14 -18.47
C LEU A 53 -16.28 13.78 -17.19
N LEU A 54 -15.60 13.28 -16.16
CA LEU A 54 -16.24 12.86 -14.92
C LEU A 54 -17.00 14.02 -14.24
N THR A 55 -16.43 15.22 -14.13
CA THR A 55 -17.10 16.36 -13.48
C THR A 55 -18.43 16.73 -14.15
N HIS A 56 -18.54 16.59 -15.47
CA HIS A 56 -19.76 16.92 -16.23
C HIS A 56 -20.76 15.77 -16.36
N PHE A 57 -20.31 14.51 -16.28
CA PHE A 57 -21.16 13.32 -16.37
C PHE A 57 -21.70 12.82 -15.03
N THR A 58 -21.19 13.31 -13.90
CA THR A 58 -21.66 12.88 -12.56
C THR A 58 -23.06 13.38 -12.20
N ALA A 59 -23.62 14.35 -12.94
CA ALA A 59 -24.94 14.96 -12.66
C ALA A 59 -25.10 15.43 -11.20
N GLY A 60 -24.01 15.86 -10.55
CA GLY A 60 -23.99 16.28 -9.14
C GLY A 60 -23.74 15.16 -8.12
N LEU A 61 -23.58 13.91 -8.56
CA LEU A 61 -23.28 12.75 -7.72
C LEU A 61 -21.76 12.49 -7.57
N ALA A 62 -20.92 13.51 -7.80
CA ALA A 62 -19.46 13.37 -7.71
C ALA A 62 -18.99 12.79 -6.36
N PRO A 63 -19.53 13.21 -5.20
CA PRO A 63 -19.17 12.60 -3.91
C PRO A 63 -19.50 11.11 -3.82
N VAL A 64 -20.68 10.70 -4.30
CA VAL A 64 -21.08 9.28 -4.30
C VAL A 64 -20.17 8.44 -5.19
N ILE A 65 -19.74 9.00 -6.33
CA ILE A 65 -18.80 8.32 -7.23
C ILE A 65 -17.40 8.26 -6.59
N ALA A 66 -16.98 9.30 -5.87
CA ALA A 66 -15.75 9.30 -5.08
C ALA A 66 -15.79 8.20 -3.99
N ASP A 67 -16.91 8.05 -3.27
CA ASP A 67 -17.11 6.98 -2.28
C ASP A 67 -16.97 5.59 -2.91
N LEU A 68 -17.63 5.35 -4.04
CA LEU A 68 -17.55 4.07 -4.76
C LEU A 68 -16.12 3.78 -5.25
N LEU A 69 -15.44 4.81 -5.76
CA LEU A 69 -14.06 4.70 -6.21
C LEU A 69 -13.12 4.41 -5.04
N TRP A 70 -13.33 5.07 -3.90
CA TRP A 70 -12.57 4.85 -2.68
C TRP A 70 -12.76 3.42 -2.15
N LEU A 71 -13.99 2.93 -2.08
CA LEU A 71 -14.27 1.53 -1.69
C LEU A 71 -13.56 0.54 -2.62
N ARG A 72 -13.56 0.81 -3.92
CA ARG A 72 -12.85 -0.01 -4.90
C ARG A 72 -11.34 0.07 -4.70
N CYS A 73 -10.81 1.25 -4.38
CA CYS A 73 -9.40 1.48 -4.07
C CYS A 73 -8.95 0.68 -2.85
N VAL A 74 -9.74 0.69 -1.77
CA VAL A 74 -9.49 -0.09 -0.55
C VAL A 74 -9.48 -1.59 -0.86
N GLN A 75 -10.44 -2.09 -1.64
CA GLN A 75 -10.50 -3.50 -2.05
C GLN A 75 -9.31 -3.91 -2.92
N TYR A 76 -8.96 -3.09 -3.91
CA TYR A 76 -7.77 -3.29 -4.75
C TYR A 76 -6.50 -3.35 -3.89
N THR A 77 -6.36 -2.42 -2.95
CA THR A 77 -5.22 -2.35 -2.04
C THR A 77 -5.12 -3.62 -1.19
N ALA A 78 -6.23 -4.08 -0.63
CA ALA A 78 -6.26 -5.30 0.18
C ALA A 78 -5.85 -6.55 -0.64
N LEU A 79 -6.31 -6.67 -1.88
CA LEU A 79 -5.97 -7.80 -2.76
C LEU A 79 -4.49 -7.79 -3.14
N GLU A 80 -3.95 -6.64 -3.57
CA GLU A 80 -2.54 -6.56 -3.94
C GLU A 80 -1.62 -6.71 -2.73
N ASN A 81 -2.03 -6.26 -1.54
CA ASN A 81 -1.27 -6.44 -0.30
C ASN A 81 -1.14 -7.92 0.11
N ARG A 82 -2.12 -8.75 -0.22
CA ARG A 82 -2.06 -10.22 0.00
C ARG A 82 -1.33 -10.97 -1.11
N GLY A 83 -1.16 -10.35 -2.28
CA GLY A 83 -0.64 -10.98 -3.48
C GLY A 83 0.74 -10.45 -3.90
N ALA A 84 0.83 -10.03 -5.16
CA ALA A 84 2.09 -9.65 -5.82
C ALA A 84 2.61 -8.26 -5.44
N ARG A 85 1.82 -7.45 -4.72
CA ARG A 85 2.19 -6.11 -4.26
C ARG A 85 2.55 -5.13 -5.38
N ALA A 86 1.94 -5.33 -6.55
CA ALA A 86 2.03 -4.40 -7.66
C ALA A 86 0.88 -3.38 -7.57
N PHE A 87 1.11 -2.28 -6.86
CA PHE A 87 0.12 -1.21 -6.65
C PHE A 87 0.06 -0.22 -7.82
N THR A 88 -0.05 -0.72 -9.05
CA THR A 88 0.00 0.08 -10.29
C THR A 88 -1.06 1.18 -10.32
N TRP A 89 -2.29 0.89 -9.92
CA TRP A 89 -3.44 1.80 -10.06
C TRP A 89 -3.71 2.67 -8.83
N LEU A 90 -3.02 2.40 -7.73
CA LEU A 90 -3.34 2.98 -6.41
C LEU A 90 -3.33 4.52 -6.43
N GLU A 91 -2.28 5.11 -7.00
CA GLU A 91 -2.16 6.56 -7.08
C GLU A 91 -3.28 7.19 -7.89
N GLN A 92 -3.57 6.66 -9.08
CA GLN A 92 -4.63 7.18 -9.92
C GLN A 92 -5.98 7.10 -9.23
N MET A 93 -6.32 5.97 -8.59
CA MET A 93 -7.59 5.81 -7.88
C MET A 93 -7.75 6.82 -6.73
N ILE A 94 -6.67 7.08 -5.98
CA ILE A 94 -6.66 8.05 -4.89
C ILE A 94 -6.84 9.47 -5.42
N PHE A 95 -6.01 9.89 -6.39
CA PHE A 95 -6.05 11.25 -6.92
C PHE A 95 -7.38 11.53 -7.64
N THR A 96 -7.94 10.57 -8.37
CA THR A 96 -9.26 10.74 -8.98
C THR A 96 -10.37 10.85 -7.93
N SER A 97 -10.27 10.13 -6.80
CA SER A 97 -11.26 10.24 -5.71
C SER A 97 -11.28 11.64 -5.09
N VAL A 98 -10.11 12.22 -4.79
CA VAL A 98 -10.04 13.59 -4.23
C VAL A 98 -10.35 14.67 -5.24
N SER A 99 -10.12 14.43 -6.54
CA SER A 99 -10.57 15.34 -7.61
C SER A 99 -12.10 15.37 -7.73
N LEU A 100 -12.77 14.26 -7.41
CA LEU A 100 -14.23 14.17 -7.43
C LEU A 100 -14.87 14.75 -6.16
N ASP A 101 -14.28 14.51 -4.99
CA ASP A 101 -14.68 15.10 -3.72
C ASP A 101 -13.46 15.64 -2.95
N PRO A 102 -13.14 16.95 -3.12
CA PRO A 102 -12.04 17.58 -2.41
C PRO A 102 -12.20 17.63 -0.89
N ARG A 103 -13.41 17.45 -0.36
CA ARG A 103 -13.65 17.46 1.09
C ARG A 103 -13.55 16.08 1.72
N PHE A 104 -13.24 15.04 0.93
CA PHE A 104 -13.14 13.66 1.38
C PHE A 104 -11.85 13.37 2.16
N LYS A 105 -11.81 13.83 3.41
CA LYS A 105 -10.68 13.73 4.35
C LYS A 105 -10.01 12.35 4.39
N ASP A 106 -10.80 11.29 4.45
CA ASP A 106 -10.29 9.94 4.65
C ASP A 106 -9.46 9.44 3.46
N VAL A 107 -9.78 9.88 2.24
CA VAL A 107 -8.97 9.58 1.04
C VAL A 107 -7.61 10.25 1.14
N TYR A 108 -7.52 11.49 1.61
CA TYR A 108 -6.24 12.17 1.82
C TYR A 108 -5.40 11.45 2.88
N ARG A 109 -6.01 11.14 4.02
CA ARG A 109 -5.32 10.51 5.15
C ARG A 109 -4.85 9.10 4.79
N TYR A 110 -5.78 8.21 4.48
CA TYR A 110 -5.47 6.80 4.23
C TYR A 110 -4.81 6.58 2.88
N GLY A 111 -5.15 7.38 1.87
CA GLY A 111 -4.45 7.37 0.59
C GLY A 111 -2.97 7.72 0.74
N ALA A 112 -2.61 8.69 1.59
CA ALA A 112 -1.22 9.00 1.89
C ALA A 112 -0.49 7.88 2.63
N ILE A 113 -1.17 7.21 3.57
CA ILE A 113 -0.65 6.01 4.24
C ILE A 113 -0.41 4.91 3.20
N PHE A 114 -1.35 4.64 2.28
CA PHE A 114 -1.18 3.62 1.25
C PHE A 114 -0.02 3.94 0.30
N LEU A 115 0.06 5.19 -0.19
CA LEU A 115 1.15 5.63 -1.07
C LEU A 115 2.52 5.51 -0.40
N SER A 116 2.64 5.96 0.86
CA SER A 116 3.90 5.90 1.59
C SER A 116 4.29 4.49 2.02
N ALA A 117 3.36 3.71 2.60
CA ALA A 117 3.66 2.42 3.22
C ALA A 117 3.75 1.27 2.20
N LEU A 118 2.99 1.33 1.11
CA LEU A 118 2.87 0.25 0.13
C LEU A 118 3.67 0.51 -1.15
N ARG A 119 3.66 1.76 -1.65
CA ARG A 119 4.46 2.14 -2.84
C ARG A 119 5.82 2.73 -2.51
N SER A 120 6.12 3.01 -1.24
CA SER A 120 7.30 3.79 -0.84
C SER A 120 7.39 5.15 -1.54
N ASP A 121 6.23 5.72 -1.90
CA ASP A 121 6.13 6.95 -2.67
C ASP A 121 5.79 8.13 -1.75
N SER A 122 6.79 8.55 -0.98
CA SER A 122 6.66 9.64 0.00
C SER A 122 6.33 10.98 -0.66
N GLU A 123 6.81 11.20 -1.89
CA GLU A 123 6.51 12.44 -2.63
C GLU A 123 5.03 12.51 -3.00
N ALA A 124 4.47 11.45 -3.60
CA ALA A 124 3.04 11.42 -3.93
C ALA A 124 2.17 11.53 -2.68
N ALA A 125 2.54 10.85 -1.60
CA ALA A 125 1.85 10.96 -0.32
C ALA A 125 1.86 12.40 0.23
N MET A 126 3.01 13.08 0.18
CA MET A 126 3.13 14.47 0.63
C MET A 126 2.33 15.44 -0.26
N ARG A 127 2.34 15.27 -1.59
CA ARG A 127 1.51 16.07 -2.50
C ARG A 127 0.03 15.94 -2.16
N LEU A 128 -0.43 14.71 -1.90
CA LEU A 128 -1.80 14.44 -1.51
C LEU A 128 -2.14 15.12 -0.18
N LEU A 129 -1.31 14.96 0.85
CA LEU A 129 -1.53 15.59 2.16
C LEU A 129 -1.53 17.11 2.09
N HIS A 130 -0.65 17.72 1.29
CA HIS A 130 -0.65 19.18 1.07
C HIS A 130 -1.95 19.66 0.45
N ALA A 131 -2.45 18.96 -0.58
CA ALA A 131 -3.76 19.27 -1.15
C ALA A 131 -4.87 19.14 -0.10
N GLY A 132 -4.85 18.06 0.69
CA GLY A 132 -5.84 17.85 1.75
C GLY A 132 -5.80 18.90 2.87
N MET A 133 -4.63 19.42 3.24
CA MET A 133 -4.52 20.48 4.25
C MET A 133 -5.14 21.81 3.77
N VAL A 134 -5.18 22.04 2.46
CA VAL A 134 -5.85 23.21 1.87
C VAL A 134 -7.36 22.97 1.83
N GLU A 135 -7.77 21.80 1.34
CA GLU A 135 -9.18 21.48 1.13
C GLU A 135 -9.91 21.14 2.44
N VAL A 136 -9.24 20.62 3.46
CA VAL A 136 -9.82 20.21 4.76
C VAL A 136 -8.94 20.74 5.91
N PRO A 137 -8.93 22.08 6.15
CA PRO A 137 -7.96 22.72 7.03
C PRO A 137 -8.08 22.35 8.52
N ASP A 138 -9.25 21.87 8.96
CA ASP A 138 -9.48 21.47 10.36
C ASP A 138 -9.07 20.02 10.67
N ALA A 139 -8.61 19.27 9.65
CA ALA A 139 -8.22 17.87 9.79
C ALA A 139 -6.79 17.75 10.34
N TRP A 140 -6.67 17.61 11.67
CA TRP A 140 -5.39 17.44 12.37
C TRP A 140 -4.63 16.18 11.92
N GLU A 141 -5.35 15.18 11.41
CA GLU A 141 -4.78 13.93 10.94
C GLU A 141 -3.80 14.16 9.78
N LEU A 142 -4.10 15.11 8.88
CA LEU A 142 -3.30 15.34 7.67
C LEU A 142 -1.88 15.84 7.99
N PRO A 143 -1.67 16.91 8.79
CA PRO A 143 -0.34 17.29 9.22
C PRO A 143 0.30 16.24 10.12
N TYR A 144 -0.47 15.48 10.91
CA TYR A 144 0.09 14.36 11.67
C TYR A 144 0.71 13.29 10.75
N GLU A 145 -0.04 12.80 9.74
CA GLU A 145 0.49 11.79 8.80
C GLU A 145 1.68 12.34 8.00
N ALA A 146 1.68 13.64 7.67
CA ALA A 146 2.82 14.28 7.01
C ALA A 146 4.09 14.25 7.88
N ALA A 147 3.95 14.52 9.19
CA ALA A 147 5.06 14.43 10.13
C ALA A 147 5.61 12.99 10.21
N ILE A 148 4.73 12.01 10.29
CA ILE A 148 5.11 10.59 10.33
C ILE A 148 5.86 10.17 9.06
N ILE A 149 5.37 10.54 7.88
CA ILE A 149 6.03 10.21 6.61
C ILE A 149 7.42 10.84 6.52
N GLN A 150 7.59 12.10 6.95
CA GLN A 150 8.91 12.74 6.97
C GLN A 150 9.87 12.02 7.94
N LEU A 151 9.36 11.60 9.10
CA LEU A 151 10.16 10.95 10.13
C LEU A 151 10.63 9.55 9.71
N VAL A 152 9.70 8.74 9.18
CA VAL A 152 9.95 7.33 8.87
C VAL A 152 10.63 7.18 7.51
N ASN A 153 10.13 7.87 6.48
CA ASN A 153 10.54 7.62 5.11
C ASN A 153 11.66 8.55 4.60
N ARG A 154 11.95 9.65 5.30
CA ARG A 154 13.03 10.60 4.93
C ARG A 154 14.12 10.70 6.01
N LYS A 155 14.28 9.65 6.83
CA LYS A 155 15.32 9.57 7.85
C LYS A 155 16.71 9.83 7.24
N GLY A 156 17.44 10.78 7.80
CA GLY A 156 18.77 11.18 7.33
C GLY A 156 18.80 12.29 6.28
N ALA A 157 17.66 12.73 5.74
CA ALA A 157 17.61 13.94 4.92
C ALA A 157 17.83 15.19 5.80
N PRO A 158 18.61 16.21 5.34
CA PRO A 158 18.96 17.37 6.15
C PRO A 158 17.75 18.16 6.70
N ASP A 159 16.64 18.12 5.97
CA ASP A 159 15.40 18.84 6.26
C ASP A 159 14.36 17.99 7.02
N ALA A 160 14.53 16.67 7.11
CA ALA A 160 13.49 15.77 7.63
C ALA A 160 13.15 16.04 9.10
N GLU A 161 14.14 16.28 9.98
CA GLU A 161 13.87 16.62 11.40
C GLU A 161 13.05 17.90 11.51
N LYS A 162 13.44 18.94 10.76
CA LYS A 162 12.78 20.25 10.78
C LYS A 162 11.35 20.15 10.24
N LEU A 163 11.16 19.44 9.13
CA LEU A 163 9.83 19.24 8.55
C LEU A 163 8.94 18.40 9.46
N THR A 164 9.48 17.35 10.08
CA THR A 164 8.74 16.55 11.06
C THR A 164 8.26 17.43 12.22
N ALA A 165 9.15 18.24 12.82
CA ALA A 165 8.78 19.16 13.89
C ALA A 165 7.69 20.15 13.45
N PHE A 166 7.84 20.70 12.24
CA PHE A 166 6.88 21.64 11.67
C PHE A 166 5.49 21.02 11.52
N TYR A 167 5.38 19.87 10.85
CA TYR A 167 4.09 19.19 10.65
C TYR A 167 3.48 18.71 11.96
N MET A 168 4.29 18.22 12.90
CA MET A 168 3.80 17.80 14.22
C MET A 168 3.25 18.99 15.02
N GLY A 169 3.92 20.15 14.95
CA GLY A 169 3.43 21.39 15.54
C GLY A 169 2.12 21.86 14.90
N MET A 170 1.99 21.76 13.58
CA MET A 170 0.73 22.03 12.89
C MET A 170 -0.38 21.08 13.35
N ALA A 171 -0.11 19.79 13.47
CA ALA A 171 -1.10 18.82 13.92
C ALA A 171 -1.64 19.12 15.32
N VAL A 172 -0.78 19.56 16.25
CA VAL A 172 -1.18 20.01 17.59
C VAL A 172 -2.05 21.28 17.54
N ALA A 173 -1.77 22.18 16.59
CA ALA A 173 -2.47 23.45 16.43
C ALA A 173 -3.75 23.37 15.60
N THR A 174 -3.98 22.27 14.88
CA THR A 174 -5.13 22.09 13.98
C THR A 174 -6.28 21.37 14.69
N GLY A 175 -7.51 21.89 14.59
CA GLY A 175 -8.72 21.19 15.01
C GLY A 175 -8.71 20.76 16.49
N ARG A 176 -8.96 19.46 16.73
CA ARG A 176 -8.99 18.85 18.07
C ARG A 176 -8.23 17.52 18.06
N PRO A 177 -6.89 17.56 18.09
CA PRO A 177 -6.10 16.34 18.06
C PRO A 177 -6.22 15.59 19.39
N PRO A 178 -6.19 14.25 19.40
CA PRO A 178 -6.13 13.47 20.62
C PRO A 178 -4.84 13.77 21.42
N ALA A 179 -4.88 13.56 22.73
CA ALA A 179 -3.77 13.89 23.64
C ALA A 179 -2.43 13.24 23.24
N PHE A 180 -2.45 12.04 22.65
CA PHE A 180 -1.24 11.36 22.22
C PHE A 180 -0.44 12.16 21.17
N VAL A 181 -1.10 13.01 20.37
CA VAL A 181 -0.43 13.81 19.33
C VAL A 181 0.46 14.86 19.99
N ALA A 182 -0.04 15.53 21.02
CA ALA A 182 0.74 16.49 21.80
C ALA A 182 1.88 15.83 22.57
N GLU A 183 1.63 14.64 23.16
CA GLU A 183 2.67 13.84 23.82
C GLU A 183 3.78 13.45 22.83
N LEU A 184 3.41 12.97 21.64
CA LEU A 184 4.36 12.59 20.60
C LEU A 184 5.17 13.78 20.12
N ALA A 185 4.53 14.95 19.94
CA ALA A 185 5.21 16.18 19.59
C ALA A 185 6.26 16.58 20.63
N SER A 186 5.92 16.47 21.92
CA SER A 186 6.83 16.76 23.02
C SER A 186 8.03 15.81 23.05
N ARG A 187 7.78 14.50 22.93
CA ARG A 187 8.84 13.48 22.84
C ARG A 187 9.77 13.71 21.66
N PHE A 188 9.20 14.05 20.50
CA PHE A 188 9.97 14.36 19.30
C PHE A 188 10.88 15.57 19.51
N GLN A 189 10.37 16.67 20.07
CA GLN A 189 11.16 17.87 20.37
C GLN A 189 12.26 17.61 21.40
N ALA A 190 11.99 16.79 22.41
CA ALA A 190 12.97 16.40 23.42
C ALA A 190 14.06 15.45 22.90
N LYS A 191 13.99 15.03 21.62
CA LYS A 191 14.82 13.97 21.02
C LYS A 191 14.83 12.68 21.87
N GLN A 192 13.74 12.43 22.59
CA GLN A 192 13.60 11.29 23.47
C GLN A 192 13.01 10.11 22.70
N ASP A 193 13.76 9.01 22.66
CA ASP A 193 13.32 7.69 22.22
C ASP A 193 12.41 7.71 20.97
N LEU A 194 13.02 8.09 19.84
CA LEU A 194 12.39 7.99 18.51
C LEU A 194 12.44 6.55 17.98
N GLY A 195 13.26 5.69 18.60
CA GLY A 195 13.36 4.27 18.29
C GLY A 195 12.07 3.56 18.70
N GLY A 196 11.26 3.17 17.73
CA GLY A 196 9.98 2.51 17.99
C GLY A 196 8.75 3.39 17.84
N LEU A 197 8.90 4.66 17.43
CA LEU A 197 7.76 5.51 17.07
C LEU A 197 6.94 4.91 15.93
N GLU A 198 7.62 4.43 14.89
CA GLU A 198 6.98 3.70 13.78
C GLU A 198 6.27 2.43 14.27
N GLU A 199 6.90 1.65 15.14
CA GLU A 199 6.29 0.44 15.69
C GLU A 199 5.04 0.78 16.52
N GLY A 200 5.10 1.81 17.35
CA GLY A 200 3.97 2.30 18.14
C GLY A 200 2.82 2.81 17.27
N MET A 201 3.13 3.46 16.13
CA MET A 201 2.13 3.84 15.12
C MET A 201 1.43 2.61 14.56
N TRP A 202 2.17 1.60 14.07
CA TRP A 202 1.57 0.39 13.53
C TRP A 202 0.80 -0.40 14.59
N ARG A 203 1.28 -0.46 15.84
CA ARG A 203 0.54 -1.08 16.95
C ARG A 203 -0.78 -0.39 17.23
N ARG A 204 -0.85 0.94 17.20
CA ARG A 204 -2.13 1.67 17.30
C ARG A 204 -3.03 1.39 16.10
N MET A 205 -2.46 1.27 14.90
CA MET A 205 -3.23 0.95 13.70
C MET A 205 -3.82 -0.48 13.74
N LEU A 206 -3.19 -1.42 14.45
CA LEU A 206 -3.76 -2.75 14.70
C LEU A 206 -5.05 -2.71 15.55
N GLU A 207 -5.27 -1.63 16.31
CA GLU A 207 -6.47 -1.45 17.13
C GLU A 207 -7.63 -0.82 16.33
N SER A 208 -7.41 -0.49 15.05
CA SER A 208 -8.43 0.11 14.18
C SER A 208 -9.61 -0.85 13.93
N ASP A 209 -10.83 -0.31 13.87
CA ASP A 209 -12.01 -1.07 13.45
C ASP A 209 -11.95 -1.49 11.96
N ASP A 210 -11.15 -0.78 11.16
CA ASP A 210 -10.97 -1.09 9.74
C ASP A 210 -10.06 -2.32 9.56
N LYS A 211 -10.64 -3.38 8.99
CA LYS A 211 -9.95 -4.64 8.69
C LYS A 211 -8.72 -4.45 7.79
N VAL A 212 -8.79 -3.59 6.77
CA VAL A 212 -7.67 -3.37 5.84
C VAL A 212 -6.52 -2.66 6.57
N MET A 213 -6.83 -1.70 7.44
CA MET A 213 -5.82 -1.03 8.25
C MET A 213 -5.14 -1.98 9.23
N ARG A 214 -5.90 -2.90 9.85
CA ARG A 214 -5.33 -3.95 10.71
C ARG A 214 -4.43 -4.91 9.94
N GLU A 215 -4.88 -5.39 8.78
CA GLU A 215 -4.07 -6.28 7.92
C GLU A 215 -2.78 -5.59 7.45
N LEU A 216 -2.85 -4.30 7.10
CA LEU A 216 -1.68 -3.50 6.74
C LEU A 216 -0.70 -3.38 7.92
N ALA A 217 -1.21 -3.05 9.10
CA ALA A 217 -0.41 -2.87 10.30
C ALA A 217 0.24 -4.18 10.77
N GLU A 218 -0.49 -5.29 10.73
CA GLU A 218 0.03 -6.63 11.03
C GLU A 218 1.19 -6.96 10.11
N ARG A 219 0.99 -6.78 8.80
CA ARG A 219 2.02 -7.01 7.79
C ARG A 219 3.24 -6.15 8.02
N LYS A 220 3.06 -4.87 8.35
CA LYS A 220 4.17 -3.94 8.63
C LYS A 220 4.96 -4.33 9.87
N LEU A 221 4.30 -4.72 10.95
CA LEU A 221 4.98 -5.19 12.16
C LEU A 221 5.78 -6.48 11.93
N GLN A 222 5.27 -7.36 11.07
CA GLN A 222 5.98 -8.57 10.64
C GLN A 222 7.22 -8.21 9.80
N GLU A 223 7.11 -7.27 8.84
CA GLU A 223 8.26 -6.74 8.08
C GLU A 223 9.32 -6.12 9.00
N MET A 224 8.91 -5.31 9.98
CA MET A 224 9.81 -4.73 10.96
C MET A 224 10.51 -5.78 11.83
N ALA A 225 9.83 -6.88 12.17
CA ALA A 225 10.46 -8.00 12.88
C ALA A 225 11.55 -8.66 12.04
N ILE A 226 11.33 -8.83 10.73
CA ILE A 226 12.36 -9.34 9.81
C ILE A 226 13.55 -8.39 9.77
N LEU A 227 13.32 -7.08 9.65
CA LEU A 227 14.39 -6.07 9.62
C LEU A 227 15.21 -6.06 10.91
N ARG A 228 14.57 -6.22 12.08
CA ARG A 228 15.28 -6.37 13.36
C ARG A 228 16.17 -7.60 13.39
N ASN A 229 15.70 -8.72 12.86
CA ASN A 229 16.49 -9.94 12.79
C ASN A 229 17.68 -9.78 11.83
N LEU A 230 17.50 -9.09 10.69
CA LEU A 230 18.60 -8.76 9.78
C LEU A 230 19.64 -7.85 10.45
N HIS A 231 19.20 -6.84 11.20
CA HIS A 231 20.11 -5.98 11.93
C HIS A 231 20.91 -6.74 12.99
N ALA A 232 20.26 -7.65 13.74
CA ALA A 232 20.97 -8.53 14.66
C ALA A 232 21.98 -9.42 13.92
N MET A 233 21.63 -9.94 12.74
CA MET A 233 22.57 -10.70 11.92
C MET A 233 23.77 -9.85 11.47
N GLU A 234 23.57 -8.57 11.13
CA GLU A 234 24.66 -7.65 10.75
C GLU A 234 25.65 -7.50 11.90
N GLU A 235 25.15 -7.23 13.11
CA GLU A 235 25.99 -7.16 14.32
C GLU A 235 26.77 -8.47 14.54
N TRP A 236 26.13 -9.62 14.31
CA TRP A 236 26.77 -10.92 14.47
C TRP A 236 27.87 -11.16 13.42
N VAL A 237 27.66 -10.71 12.18
CA VAL A 237 28.65 -10.78 11.10
C VAL A 237 29.85 -9.90 11.41
N ASP A 238 29.62 -8.69 11.92
CA ASP A 238 30.69 -7.77 12.32
C ASP A 238 31.55 -8.34 13.45
N GLU A 239 30.90 -8.92 14.48
CA GLU A 239 31.61 -9.63 15.55
C GLU A 239 32.39 -10.84 15.04
N TYR A 240 31.80 -11.64 14.14
CA TYR A 240 32.48 -12.78 13.54
C TYR A 240 33.73 -12.33 12.77
N ARG A 241 33.60 -11.27 11.97
CA ARG A 241 34.70 -10.68 11.20
C ARG A 241 35.81 -10.17 12.10
N ALA A 242 35.46 -9.49 13.18
CA ALA A 242 36.42 -9.03 14.19
C ALA A 242 37.16 -10.18 14.88
N ALA A 243 36.49 -11.31 15.14
CA ALA A 243 37.07 -12.46 15.83
C ALA A 243 37.88 -13.40 14.93
N LYS A 244 37.50 -13.54 13.66
CA LYS A 244 38.07 -14.53 12.72
C LYS A 244 38.91 -13.92 11.59
N GLY A 245 38.86 -12.60 11.41
CA GLY A 245 39.57 -11.89 10.33
C GLY A 245 38.94 -12.06 8.95
N ALA A 246 37.87 -12.84 8.82
CA ALA A 246 37.12 -13.07 7.58
C ALA A 246 35.62 -13.15 7.90
N PRO A 247 34.72 -12.79 6.95
CA PRO A 247 33.29 -12.94 7.14
C PRO A 247 32.86 -14.43 7.19
N PRO A 248 31.69 -14.75 7.79
CA PRO A 248 31.18 -16.11 7.79
C PRO A 248 30.75 -16.53 6.37
N GLU A 249 31.14 -17.73 5.94
CA GLU A 249 30.78 -18.26 4.61
C GLU A 249 29.32 -18.75 4.55
N THR A 250 28.77 -19.18 5.70
CA THR A 250 27.41 -19.72 5.78
C THR A 250 26.66 -19.20 7.00
N LEU A 251 25.34 -19.26 6.93
CA LEU A 251 24.47 -18.88 8.06
C LEU A 251 24.69 -19.82 9.25
N GLU A 252 24.95 -21.10 9.00
CA GLU A 252 25.23 -22.10 10.04
C GLU A 252 26.52 -21.76 10.81
N ALA A 253 27.55 -21.27 10.12
CA ALA A 253 28.79 -20.83 10.76
C ALA A 253 28.56 -19.63 11.67
N LEU A 254 27.71 -18.68 11.24
CA LEU A 254 27.33 -17.52 12.04
C LEU A 254 26.51 -17.92 13.28
N LEU A 255 25.53 -18.82 13.12
CA LEU A 255 24.72 -19.35 14.22
C LEU A 255 25.56 -20.11 15.25
N ALA A 256 26.47 -20.97 14.78
CA ALA A 256 27.40 -21.70 15.62
C ALA A 256 28.32 -20.76 16.42
N PHE A 257 28.83 -19.70 15.79
CA PHE A 257 29.65 -18.67 16.45
C PHE A 257 28.89 -18.00 17.59
N LYS A 258 27.62 -17.66 17.39
CA LYS A 258 26.75 -17.05 18.41
C LYS A 258 26.14 -18.03 19.41
N ARG A 259 26.37 -19.33 19.22
CA ARG A 259 25.72 -20.41 19.99
C ARG A 259 24.18 -20.29 19.94
N ALA A 260 23.66 -19.75 18.85
CA ALA A 260 22.24 -19.64 18.61
C ALA A 260 21.75 -20.93 17.94
N GLY A 261 20.72 -21.56 18.50
CA GLY A 261 20.13 -22.75 17.88
C GLY A 261 19.45 -22.45 16.54
N ALA A 262 18.77 -21.30 16.46
CA ALA A 262 18.18 -20.76 15.24
C ALA A 262 17.88 -19.26 15.43
N LEU A 263 17.72 -18.53 14.33
CA LEU A 263 17.07 -17.22 14.34
C LEU A 263 15.56 -17.37 14.57
N PRO A 264 14.88 -16.33 15.11
CA PRO A 264 13.42 -16.29 15.07
C PRO A 264 12.92 -16.51 13.64
N PRO A 265 11.86 -17.30 13.43
CA PRO A 265 11.36 -17.58 12.09
C PRO A 265 10.92 -16.29 11.39
N ASP A 266 10.98 -16.28 10.06
CA ASP A 266 10.34 -15.24 9.27
C ASP A 266 8.81 -15.33 9.48
N PRO A 267 8.16 -14.29 10.05
CA PRO A 267 6.72 -14.30 10.32
C PRO A 267 5.85 -14.39 9.05
N LEU A 268 6.43 -14.14 7.87
CA LEU A 268 5.80 -14.21 6.56
C LEU A 268 6.17 -15.50 5.80
N GLY A 269 6.88 -16.42 6.44
CA GLY A 269 7.19 -17.75 5.88
C GLY A 269 8.41 -17.79 4.95
N GLY A 270 9.16 -16.70 4.84
CA GLY A 270 10.44 -16.68 4.14
C GLY A 270 11.60 -17.30 4.92
N ARG A 271 12.82 -17.01 4.48
CA ARG A 271 14.07 -17.49 5.09
C ARG A 271 15.15 -16.42 5.11
N TYR A 272 16.02 -16.51 6.11
CA TYR A 272 17.23 -15.71 6.21
C TYR A 272 18.37 -16.40 5.45
N LEU A 273 19.23 -15.59 4.82
CA LEU A 273 20.39 -16.05 4.07
C LEU A 273 21.51 -15.01 4.16
N LEU A 274 22.73 -15.43 3.80
CA LEU A 274 23.86 -14.53 3.62
C LEU A 274 24.10 -14.34 2.12
N GLY A 275 24.09 -13.08 1.67
CA GLY A 275 24.47 -12.68 0.33
C GLY A 275 25.99 -12.51 0.19
N PRO A 276 26.44 -11.88 -0.90
CA PRO A 276 27.83 -11.48 -1.09
C PRO A 276 28.38 -10.73 0.12
N ASP A 277 29.65 -10.96 0.45
CA ASP A 277 30.36 -10.39 1.61
C ASP A 277 29.71 -10.67 2.97
N ALA A 278 28.95 -11.77 3.05
CA ALA A 278 28.12 -12.15 4.20
C ALA A 278 27.07 -11.12 4.58
N THR A 279 26.55 -10.38 3.60
CA THR A 279 25.46 -9.41 3.83
C THR A 279 24.18 -10.15 4.24
N PRO A 280 23.60 -9.89 5.42
CA PRO A 280 22.34 -10.49 5.82
C PRO A 280 21.20 -10.13 4.87
N MET A 281 20.44 -11.15 4.46
CA MET A 281 19.33 -11.02 3.51
C MET A 281 18.14 -11.86 3.95
N ASN A 282 16.96 -11.49 3.46
CA ASN A 282 15.71 -12.22 3.72
C ASN A 282 14.92 -12.40 2.43
N SER A 283 14.47 -13.63 2.15
CA SER A 283 13.76 -13.95 0.90
C SER A 283 12.47 -13.16 0.72
N THR A 284 11.68 -12.96 1.79
CA THR A 284 10.42 -12.21 1.72
C THR A 284 10.65 -10.76 1.31
N LEU A 285 11.67 -10.12 1.88
CA LEU A 285 12.01 -8.73 1.53
C LEU A 285 12.60 -8.63 0.13
N LEU A 286 13.43 -9.61 -0.28
CA LEU A 286 13.98 -9.68 -1.64
C LEU A 286 12.86 -9.83 -2.69
N ASP A 287 11.90 -10.74 -2.46
CA ASP A 287 10.78 -10.95 -3.37
C ASP A 287 9.88 -9.70 -3.45
N ALA A 288 9.63 -9.04 -2.32
CA ALA A 288 8.87 -7.79 -2.28
C ALA A 288 9.60 -6.65 -3.00
N ASP A 289 10.93 -6.56 -2.90
CA ASP A 289 11.72 -5.59 -3.66
C ASP A 289 11.73 -5.93 -5.16
N THR A 290 11.88 -7.20 -5.54
CA THR A 290 11.81 -7.64 -6.94
C THR A 290 10.49 -7.21 -7.58
N ALA A 291 9.35 -7.48 -6.93
CA ALA A 291 8.05 -7.08 -7.44
C ALA A 291 7.91 -5.55 -7.59
N ARG A 292 8.49 -4.79 -6.66
CA ARG A 292 8.49 -3.32 -6.71
C ARG A 292 9.32 -2.78 -7.87
N GLN A 293 10.56 -3.27 -8.03
CA GLN A 293 11.43 -2.88 -9.14
C GLN A 293 10.81 -3.25 -10.48
N LEU A 294 10.16 -4.41 -10.56
CA LEU A 294 9.44 -4.85 -11.76
C LEU A 294 8.30 -3.88 -12.12
N GLY A 295 7.55 -3.42 -11.12
CA GLY A 295 6.50 -2.41 -11.31
C GLY A 295 7.06 -1.07 -11.83
N VAL A 296 8.22 -0.64 -11.33
CA VAL A 296 8.90 0.57 -11.82
C VAL A 296 9.34 0.38 -13.27
N LEU A 297 9.97 -0.74 -13.60
CA LEU A 297 10.43 -1.04 -14.96
C LEU A 297 9.26 -1.09 -15.95
N ARG A 298 8.17 -1.79 -15.61
CA ARG A 298 6.97 -1.86 -16.45
C ARG A 298 6.38 -0.49 -16.74
N ARG A 299 6.26 0.36 -15.71
CA ARG A 299 5.77 1.74 -15.89
C ARG A 299 6.67 2.53 -16.82
N ARG A 300 7.99 2.46 -16.65
CA ARG A 300 8.95 3.16 -17.53
C ARG A 300 8.89 2.65 -18.96
N LEU A 301 8.71 1.35 -19.17
CA LEU A 301 8.51 0.76 -20.50
C LEU A 301 7.23 1.26 -21.17
N GLU A 302 6.13 1.37 -20.42
CA GLU A 302 4.88 1.94 -20.91
C GLU A 302 5.00 3.44 -21.24
N GLU A 303 5.64 4.23 -20.37
CA GLU A 303 5.94 5.65 -20.62
C GLU A 303 6.77 5.84 -21.89
N PHE A 304 7.83 5.03 -22.06
CA PHE A 304 8.68 5.03 -23.24
C PHE A 304 7.87 4.71 -24.50
N ARG A 305 7.04 3.65 -24.46
CA ARG A 305 6.15 3.27 -25.57
C ARG A 305 5.20 4.40 -25.93
N ASN A 306 4.59 5.05 -24.95
CA ASN A 306 3.63 6.13 -25.21
C ASN A 306 4.28 7.36 -25.87
N THR A 307 5.60 7.55 -25.68
CA THR A 307 6.34 8.67 -26.26
C THR A 307 6.97 8.33 -27.61
N HIS A 308 7.43 7.10 -27.80
CA HIS A 308 8.19 6.66 -28.98
C HIS A 308 7.41 5.76 -29.94
N ASP A 309 6.16 5.40 -29.59
CA ASP A 309 5.30 4.44 -30.30
C ASP A 309 5.94 3.04 -30.49
N ALA A 310 6.95 2.73 -29.67
CA ALA A 310 7.67 1.46 -29.67
C ALA A 310 8.32 1.21 -28.30
N PHE A 311 8.54 -0.06 -27.94
CA PHE A 311 9.32 -0.43 -26.77
C PHE A 311 10.83 -0.25 -27.02
N PRO A 312 11.64 0.01 -25.98
CA PRO A 312 13.08 0.16 -26.13
C PRO A 312 13.75 -1.15 -26.53
N ARG A 313 14.91 -1.09 -27.18
CA ARG A 313 15.66 -2.29 -27.62
C ARG A 313 16.30 -3.05 -26.45
N SER A 314 16.59 -2.34 -25.36
CA SER A 314 17.11 -2.91 -24.12
C SER A 314 16.68 -2.04 -22.93
N LEU A 315 16.79 -2.57 -21.71
CA LEU A 315 16.44 -1.81 -20.51
C LEU A 315 17.35 -0.59 -20.31
N GLU A 316 18.60 -0.65 -20.76
CA GLU A 316 19.58 0.45 -20.69
C GLU A 316 19.15 1.65 -21.53
N GLU A 317 18.34 1.46 -22.57
CA GLU A 317 17.83 2.58 -23.35
C GLU A 317 16.89 3.47 -22.54
N LEU A 318 16.20 2.91 -21.53
CA LEU A 318 15.39 3.69 -20.58
C LEU A 318 16.22 4.71 -19.81
N THR A 319 17.55 4.52 -19.69
CA THR A 319 18.38 5.45 -18.92
C THR A 319 18.63 6.78 -19.62
N LYS A 320 18.26 6.88 -20.89
CA LYS A 320 18.29 8.13 -21.66
C LYS A 320 17.12 9.04 -21.31
N GLU A 321 16.07 8.49 -20.70
CA GLU A 321 14.89 9.24 -20.27
C GLU A 321 15.15 10.07 -19.00
N LYS A 322 14.51 11.24 -18.95
CA LYS A 322 14.67 12.15 -17.82
C LYS A 322 14.12 11.51 -16.53
N GLY A 323 14.96 11.43 -15.49
CA GLY A 323 14.57 10.92 -14.18
C GLY A 323 14.67 9.40 -14.02
N PHE A 324 15.38 8.71 -14.90
CA PHE A 324 15.70 7.29 -14.73
C PHE A 324 17.19 7.01 -15.01
N PRO A 325 18.11 7.45 -14.14
CA PRO A 325 19.54 7.48 -14.47
C PRO A 325 20.19 6.10 -14.63
N ARG A 326 19.60 5.03 -14.08
CA ARG A 326 20.11 3.67 -14.18
C ARG A 326 18.98 2.65 -14.05
N VAL A 327 19.17 1.50 -14.71
CA VAL A 327 18.36 0.30 -14.45
C VAL A 327 18.74 -0.25 -13.07
N PRO A 328 17.78 -0.49 -12.17
CA PRO A 328 18.07 -1.09 -10.87
C PRO A 328 18.61 -2.52 -11.05
N PRO A 329 19.62 -2.95 -10.29
CA PRO A 329 20.06 -4.35 -10.31
C PRO A 329 18.93 -5.25 -9.78
N HIS A 330 18.97 -6.53 -10.15
CA HIS A 330 18.02 -7.49 -9.60
C HIS A 330 18.27 -7.67 -8.08
N PRO A 331 17.24 -7.62 -7.22
CA PRO A 331 17.42 -7.69 -5.76
C PRO A 331 18.07 -8.98 -5.26
N TRP A 332 17.67 -10.12 -5.84
CA TRP A 332 18.37 -11.39 -5.57
C TRP A 332 19.79 -11.39 -6.14
N PRO A 333 20.82 -11.71 -5.33
CA PRO A 333 22.21 -11.78 -5.80
C PRO A 333 22.38 -12.76 -6.96
N GLY A 334 23.16 -12.35 -7.97
CA GLY A 334 23.51 -13.18 -9.12
C GLY A 334 22.38 -13.44 -10.11
N ARG A 335 21.24 -12.75 -9.99
CA ARG A 335 20.18 -12.75 -10.99
C ARG A 335 20.22 -11.48 -11.83
N GLU A 336 19.62 -11.55 -13.02
CA GLU A 336 19.49 -10.43 -13.95
C GLU A 336 18.05 -10.36 -14.46
N TRP A 337 17.61 -9.16 -14.86
CA TRP A 337 16.31 -8.96 -15.48
C TRP A 337 16.26 -9.59 -16.85
N LYS A 338 15.16 -10.29 -17.16
CA LYS A 338 14.88 -10.79 -18.51
C LYS A 338 13.92 -9.85 -19.19
N TYR A 339 14.31 -9.30 -20.33
CA TYR A 339 13.52 -8.33 -21.08
C TYR A 339 13.33 -8.78 -22.53
N ASP A 340 12.10 -8.75 -23.01
CA ASP A 340 11.74 -8.99 -24.41
C ASP A 340 11.28 -7.67 -25.08
N PRO A 341 12.08 -7.10 -26.02
CA PRO A 341 11.76 -5.85 -26.69
C PRO A 341 10.56 -5.96 -27.65
N ALA A 342 10.21 -7.15 -28.12
CA ALA A 342 9.07 -7.32 -29.03
C ALA A 342 7.73 -7.17 -28.30
N THR A 343 7.66 -7.67 -27.06
CA THR A 343 6.45 -7.65 -26.23
C THR A 343 6.47 -6.56 -25.17
N GLY A 344 7.64 -5.98 -24.87
CA GLY A 344 7.86 -5.08 -23.75
C GLY A 344 7.78 -5.77 -22.40
N THR A 345 7.86 -7.11 -22.36
CA THR A 345 7.75 -7.88 -21.12
C THR A 345 9.08 -7.89 -20.38
N VAL A 346 9.00 -7.75 -19.05
CA VAL A 346 10.14 -7.84 -18.15
C VAL A 346 9.80 -8.78 -16.99
N GLU A 347 10.77 -9.62 -16.61
CA GLU A 347 10.71 -10.63 -15.54
C GLU A 347 11.95 -10.61 -14.64
#